data_AF-A0A968WZ73-F1
#
_entry.id   AF-A0A968WZ73-F1
#
_cell.length_a   1.000
_cell.length_b   1.000
_cell.length_c   1.000
_cell.angle_alpha   90.00
_cell.angle_beta   90.00
_cell.angle_gamma   90.00
#
_symmetry.space_group_name_H-M   'P 1'
#
loop_
_entity.id
_entity.type
_entity.pdbx_description
1 polymer ?
#
loop_
_entity_poly.entity_id
_entity_poly.type
_entity_poly.pdbx_seq_one_letter_code
_entity_poly.pdbx_strand_id
1 'polypeptide(L)' 'MSEFSKNRIAVLGLGIIGSRARARLVEAGYDVACWSRTTKDLTGECQTPEDAIKGASIISIYLKDSPAVRT' A
#
# COMPACT_ATOMS: atom_id res chain seq x y z
N MET A 1 7.25 2.44 21.93
CA MET A 1 6.97 1.37 20.94
C MET A 1 5.92 1.92 20.00
N SER A 2 6.19 2.03 18.70
CA SER A 2 5.23 2.62 17.76
C SER A 2 3.98 1.75 17.69
N GLU A 3 2.83 2.32 18.00
CA GLU A 3 1.55 1.63 18.04
C GLU A 3 1.08 1.38 16.61
N PHE A 4 1.21 0.15 16.13
CA PHE A 4 0.66 -0.26 14.84
C PHE A 4 -0.86 -0.26 14.93
N SER A 5 -1.53 0.42 14.00
CA SER A 5 -2.98 0.34 13.91
C SER A 5 -3.37 -1.00 13.30
N LYS A 6 -4.14 -1.82 14.05
CA LYS A 6 -4.65 -3.12 13.56
C LYS A 6 -5.46 -3.00 12.26
N ASN A 7 -5.98 -1.82 11.96
CA ASN A 7 -6.79 -1.59 10.77
C ASN A 7 -6.02 -0.94 9.61
N ARG A 8 -4.76 -0.51 9.83
CA ARG A 8 -3.98 0.16 8.79
C ARG A 8 -3.18 -0.83 7.96
N ILE A 9 -3.41 -0.82 6.65
CA ILE A 9 -2.76 -1.71 5.68
C ILE A 9 -2.08 -0.87 4.60
N ALA A 10 -0.84 -1.22 4.27
CA ALA A 10 -0.10 -0.62 3.16
C ALA A 10 -0.16 -1.51 1.92
N VAL A 11 -0.49 -0.93 0.76
CA VAL A 11 -0.45 -1.61 -0.55
C VAL A 11 0.60 -0.96 -1.43
N LEU A 12 1.69 -1.69 -1.70
CA LEU A 12 2.79 -1.24 -2.55
C LEU A 12 2.67 -1.89 -3.94
N GLY A 13 2.57 -1.07 -4.98
CA GLY A 13 2.34 -1.52 -6.34
C GLY A 13 0.86 -1.60 -6.70
N LEU A 14 0.45 -0.82 -7.69
CA LEU A 14 -0.96 -0.63 -8.08
C LEU A 14 -1.20 -1.07 -9.54
N GLY A 15 -0.55 -2.16 -9.93
CA GLY A 15 -0.83 -2.84 -11.20
C GLY A 15 -2.19 -3.55 -11.21
N ILE A 16 -2.37 -4.50 -12.13
CA ILE A 16 -3.63 -5.25 -12.29
C ILE A 16 -4.08 -5.90 -10.98
N ILE A 17 -3.15 -6.51 -10.23
CA ILE A 17 -3.45 -7.21 -8.98
C ILE A 17 -3.62 -6.20 -7.83
N GLY A 18 -2.61 -5.35 -7.60
CA GLY A 18 -2.57 -4.47 -6.44
C GLY A 18 -3.72 -3.45 -6.37
N SER A 19 -4.18 -2.93 -7.52
CA SER A 19 -5.33 -2.02 -7.56
C SER A 19 -6.63 -2.68 -7.10
N ARG A 20 -6.85 -3.94 -7.45
CA ARG A 20 -8.03 -4.73 -7.02
C ARG A 20 -7.93 -5.13 -5.56
N ALA A 21 -6.76 -5.57 -5.12
CA ALA A 21 -6.52 -5.86 -3.71
C ALA A 21 -6.79 -4.63 -2.84
N ARG A 22 -6.26 -3.46 -3.22
CA ARG A 22 -6.53 -2.18 -2.56
C ARG A 22 -8.03 -1.88 -2.47
N ALA A 23 -8.74 -1.97 -3.61
CA ALA A 23 -10.18 -1.69 -3.65
C ALA A 23 -10.97 -2.59 -2.69
N ARG A 24 -10.68 -3.90 -2.67
CA ARG A 24 -11.32 -4.85 -1.75
C ARG A 24 -11.02 -4.56 -0.28
N LEU A 25 -9.80 -4.13 0.05
CA LEU A 25 -9.45 -3.75 1.42
C LEU A 25 -10.19 -2.48 1.87
N VAL A 26 -10.32 -1.49 0.98
CA VAL A 26 -11.13 -0.28 1.24
C VAL A 26 -12.61 -0.65 1.42
N GLU A 27 -13.17 -1.47 0.55
CA GLU A 27 -14.56 -1.95 0.65
C GLU A 27 -14.82 -2.74 1.95
N ALA A 28 -13.81 -3.46 2.45
CA ALA A 28 -13.85 -4.17 3.72
C ALA A 28 -13.68 -3.26 4.96
N GLY A 29 -13.47 -1.95 4.78
CA GLY A 29 -13.40 -0.96 5.86
C GLY A 29 -12.03 -0.81 6.51
N TYR A 30 -10.96 -1.30 5.88
CA TYR A 30 -9.59 -1.06 6.36
C TYR A 30 -9.13 0.37 6.04
N ASP A 31 -8.24 0.91 6.88
CA ASP A 31 -7.50 2.14 6.59
C ASP A 31 -6.35 1.79 5.63
N VAL A 32 -6.50 2.11 4.35
CA VAL A 32 -5.55 1.68 3.32
C VAL A 32 -4.68 2.85 2.87
N ALA A 33 -3.38 2.76 3.15
CA ALA A 33 -2.35 3.56 2.51
C ALA A 33 -1.80 2.82 1.29
N CYS A 34 -1.41 3.55 0.25
CA CYS A 34 -0.87 2.92 -0.95
C CYS A 34 0.23 3.76 -1.61
N TRP A 35 1.09 3.08 -2.36
CA TRP A 35 2.15 3.73 -3.12
C TRP A 35 2.48 2.95 -4.39
N SER A 36 2.78 3.67 -5.47
CA SER A 36 3.40 3.09 -6.66
C SER A 36 4.23 4.14 -7.40
N ARG A 37 5.15 3.71 -8.27
CA ARG A 37 6.03 4.62 -9.03
C ARG A 37 5.30 5.61 -9.93
N THR A 38 4.08 5.29 -10.35
CA THR A 38 3.25 6.16 -11.17
C THR A 38 2.07 6.58 -10.34
N THR A 39 1.92 7.88 -10.12
CA THR A 39 0.79 8.47 -9.38
C THR A 39 -0.54 8.13 -10.06
N LYS A 40 -1.55 7.83 -9.25
CA LYS A 40 -2.90 7.41 -9.71
C LYS A 40 -4.02 8.29 -9.18
N ASP A 41 -3.71 9.29 -8.36
CA ASP A 41 -4.65 10.20 -7.71
C ASP A 41 -5.72 9.46 -6.91
N LEU A 42 -5.27 8.50 -6.10
CA LEU A 42 -6.13 7.67 -5.26
C LEU A 42 -6.16 8.18 -3.82
N THR A 43 -7.31 8.08 -3.17
CA THR A 43 -7.41 8.33 -1.72
C THR A 43 -6.45 7.43 -0.95
N GLY A 44 -5.61 8.00 -0.10
CA GLY A 44 -4.58 7.26 0.65
C GLY A 44 -3.31 6.97 -0.14
N GLU A 45 -3.13 7.56 -1.33
CA GLU A 45 -1.87 7.50 -2.07
C GLU A 45 -0.80 8.38 -1.39
N CYS A 46 0.35 7.78 -1.10
CA CYS A 46 1.49 8.42 -0.49
C CYS A 46 2.55 8.79 -1.55
N GLN A 47 3.46 9.71 -1.21
CA GLN A 47 4.54 10.14 -2.10
C GLN A 47 5.71 9.15 -2.10
N THR A 48 5.96 8.50 -0.96
CA THR A 48 7.05 7.54 -0.76
C THR A 48 6.52 6.20 -0.24
N PRO A 49 7.22 5.08 -0.48
CA PRO A 49 6.85 3.80 0.11
C PRO A 49 6.98 3.82 1.64
N GLU A 50 7.93 4.57 2.20
CA GLU A 50 8.13 4.74 3.65
C GLU A 50 6.91 5.38 4.33
N ASP A 51 6.33 6.41 3.70
CA ASP A 51 5.11 7.04 4.18
C ASP A 51 3.92 6.06 4.16
N ALA A 52 3.82 5.24 3.12
CA ALA A 52 2.74 4.27 2.98
C ALA A 52 2.79 3.19 4.06
N ILE A 53 3.98 2.72 4.46
CA ILE A 53 4.11 1.65 5.47
C ILE A 53 4.06 2.17 6.91
N LYS A 54 4.15 3.48 7.13
CA LYS A 54 4.18 4.07 8.47
C LYS A 54 2.92 3.70 9.26
N GLY A 55 3.12 2.97 10.37
CA GLY A 55 2.05 2.53 11.27
C GLY A 55 1.16 1.41 10.70
N ALA A 56 1.46 0.88 9.51
CA ALA A 56 0.74 -0.23 8.92
C ALA A 56 1.06 -1.53 9.66
N SER A 57 0.03 -2.32 9.97
CA SER A 57 0.17 -3.65 10.58
C SER A 57 0.40 -4.74 9.53
N ILE A 58 -0.01 -4.50 8.28
CA ILE A 58 0.21 -5.39 7.13
C ILE A 58 0.77 -4.57 5.96
N ILE A 59 1.82 -5.08 5.33
CA ILE A 59 2.40 -4.53 4.10
C ILE A 59 2.21 -5.56 2.99
N SER A 60 1.36 -5.23 2.01
CA SER A 60 1.10 -6.06 0.83
C SER A 60 1.86 -5.53 -0.37
N ILE A 61 2.73 -6.37 -0.95
CA ILE A 61 3.63 -5.99 -2.03
C ILE A 61 3.19 -6.68 -3.33
N TYR A 62 2.81 -5.88 -4.32
CA TYR A 62 2.38 -6.31 -5.66
C TYR A 62 3.28 -5.71 -6.73
N LEU A 63 4.54 -6.13 -6.71
CA LEU A 63 5.59 -5.65 -7.61
C LEU A 63 5.92 -6.71 -8.67
N LYS A 64 6.48 -6.25 -9.79
CA LYS A 64 6.66 -7.09 -10.99
C LYS A 64 7.68 -8.20 -10.79
N ASP A 65 8.83 -7.88 -10.20
CA ASP A 65 10.02 -8.72 -10.19
C ASP A 65 11.00 -8.30 -9.09
N SER A 66 12.07 -9.07 -8.90
CA SER A 66 13.09 -8.80 -7.88
C SER A 66 13.75 -7.42 -7.99
N PRO A 67 14.08 -6.89 -9.19
CA PRO A 67 14.56 -5.51 -9.32
C PRO A 67 13.59 -4.48 -8.73
N ALA A 68 12.28 -4.66 -8.89
CA ALA A 68 11.31 -3.71 -8.35
C ALA A 68 11.27 -3.65 -6.81
N VAL A 69 11.82 -4.65 -6.11
CA VAL A 69 11.88 -4.73 -4.63
C VAL A 69 13.20 -4.18 -4.08
N ARG A 70 14.17 -3.88 -4.95
CA ARG A 70 15.47 -3.35 -4.54
C ARG A 70 15.41 -1.82 -4.57
N THR A 71 15.95 -1.20 -3.52
CA THR A 71 16.24 0.23 -3.44
C THR A 71 17.62 0.56 -4.00
#